data_AF-A0A3X0BQ77-F1
#
_entry.id   AF-A0A3X0BQ77-F1
#
_cell.length_a   1.000
_cell.length_b   1.000
_cell.length_c   1.000
_cell.angle_alpha   90.00
_cell.angle_beta   90.00
_cell.angle_gamma   90.00
#
_symmetry.space_group_name_H-M   'P 1'
#
loop_
_entity.id
_entity.type
_entity.pdbx_description
1 polymer ?
#
loop_
_entity_poly.entity_id
_entity_poly.type
_entity_poly.pdbx_seq_one_letter_code
_entity_poly.pdbx_strand_id
1 'polypeptide(L)'
;MQKIPESSLFTNIKEALQAEVFNSTVEDDFESFISYELQSHGPLMLIRPSLGSECLHAECIVGYDREEKKVLIYDSMNTSPEWQSNIDVYDKLTLAFNDKYKNEDCSICGLYYDGVYEPKPLHSPSWKDWCTIL
;
A
#
# COMPACT_ATOMS: atom_id res chain seq x y z
N MET A 1 -0.26 -10.19 -11.45
CA MET A 1 -0.31 -8.82 -10.91
C MET A 1 -1.34 -8.00 -11.66
N GLN A 2 -2.23 -7.33 -10.92
CA GLN A 2 -3.25 -6.41 -11.44
C GLN A 2 -3.20 -5.13 -10.61
N LYS A 3 -3.61 -3.97 -11.18
CA LYS A 3 -3.78 -2.76 -10.37
C LYS A 3 -4.87 -3.00 -9.33
N ILE A 4 -4.73 -2.43 -8.14
CA ILE A 4 -5.78 -2.50 -7.13
C ILE A 4 -7.10 -1.91 -7.69
N PRO A 5 -8.26 -2.48 -7.33
CA PRO A 5 -9.53 -1.98 -7.81
C PRO A 5 -9.82 -0.57 -7.28
N GLU A 6 -10.60 0.19 -8.04
CA GLU A 6 -11.10 1.48 -7.58
C GLU A 6 -12.05 1.30 -6.39
N SER A 7 -11.83 2.07 -5.33
CA SER A 7 -12.64 2.06 -4.11
C SER A 7 -12.83 3.48 -3.59
N SER A 8 -13.83 3.70 -2.72
CA SER A 8 -14.03 5.03 -2.11
C SER A 8 -12.83 5.45 -1.26
N LEU A 9 -12.24 4.51 -0.50
CA LEU A 9 -11.02 4.76 0.28
C LEU A 9 -9.87 5.18 -0.64
N PHE A 10 -9.67 4.46 -1.74
CA PHE A 10 -8.61 4.78 -2.68
C PHE A 10 -8.85 6.11 -3.40
N THR A 11 -10.10 6.45 -3.69
CA THR A 11 -10.48 7.75 -4.28
C THR A 11 -10.12 8.90 -3.35
N ASN A 12 -10.52 8.83 -2.07
CA ASN A 12 -10.18 9.84 -1.06
C ASN A 12 -8.66 10.04 -0.94
N ILE A 13 -7.91 8.94 -0.91
CA ILE A 13 -6.44 9.01 -0.84
C ILE A 13 -5.85 9.65 -2.10
N LYS A 14 -6.31 9.26 -3.30
CA LYS A 14 -5.83 9.89 -4.54
C LYS A 14 -6.12 11.39 -4.58
N GLU A 15 -7.28 11.84 -4.13
CA GLU A 15 -7.62 13.26 -4.04
C GLU A 15 -6.69 14.02 -3.09
N ALA A 16 -6.43 13.45 -1.91
CA ALA A 16 -5.48 14.03 -0.96
C ALA A 16 -4.05 14.09 -1.54
N LEU A 17 -3.62 13.03 -2.25
CA LEU A 17 -2.30 12.96 -2.89
C LEU A 17 -2.15 14.03 -3.98
N GLN A 18 -3.21 14.35 -4.74
CA GLN A 18 -3.18 15.48 -5.69
C GLN A 18 -2.94 16.82 -4.99
N ALA A 19 -3.50 16.99 -3.79
CA ALA A 19 -3.36 18.21 -3.01
C ALA A 19 -2.04 18.27 -2.20
N GLU A 20 -1.24 17.19 -2.16
CA GLU A 20 -0.04 17.05 -1.32
C GLU A 20 -0.36 17.35 0.18
N VAL A 21 -1.54 16.94 0.66
CA VAL A 21 -1.99 17.22 2.04
C VAL A 21 -1.92 15.96 2.89
N PHE A 22 -1.13 16.01 3.97
CA PHE A 22 -1.10 14.97 5.00
C PHE A 22 -1.42 15.57 6.38
N ASN A 23 -2.69 15.48 6.76
CA ASN A 23 -3.18 15.87 8.08
C ASN A 23 -3.79 14.66 8.80
N SER A 24 -4.25 14.83 10.04
CA SER A 24 -4.78 13.70 10.84
C SER A 24 -5.94 12.95 10.17
N THR A 25 -6.84 13.66 9.48
CA THR A 25 -7.95 13.02 8.76
C THR A 25 -7.45 12.20 7.58
N VAL A 26 -6.48 12.71 6.82
CA VAL A 26 -5.86 11.98 5.72
C VAL A 26 -5.05 10.78 6.24
N GLU A 27 -4.39 10.92 7.39
CA GLU A 27 -3.66 9.82 8.01
C GLU A 27 -4.59 8.69 8.47
N ASP A 28 -5.76 9.01 9.03
CA ASP A 28 -6.77 8.01 9.40
C ASP A 28 -7.35 7.28 8.17
N ASP A 29 -7.59 8.01 7.09
CA ASP A 29 -7.98 7.43 5.80
C ASP A 29 -6.86 6.56 5.22
N PHE A 30 -5.59 6.98 5.36
CA PHE A 30 -4.42 6.25 4.87
C PHE A 30 -4.24 4.93 5.63
N GLU A 31 -4.39 4.95 6.95
CA GLU A 31 -4.40 3.74 7.78
C GLU A 31 -5.49 2.77 7.33
N SER A 32 -6.70 3.28 7.11
CA SER A 32 -7.85 2.49 6.70
C SER A 32 -7.62 1.86 5.32
N PHE A 33 -7.10 2.64 4.38
CA PHE A 33 -6.75 2.20 3.04
C PHE A 33 -5.68 1.10 3.06
N ILE A 34 -4.51 1.35 3.67
CA ILE A 34 -3.42 0.37 3.71
C ILE A 34 -3.86 -0.91 4.42
N SER A 35 -4.56 -0.79 5.55
CA SER A 35 -5.10 -1.96 6.27
C SER A 35 -6.05 -2.79 5.41
N TYR A 36 -7.00 -2.12 4.73
CA TYR A 36 -8.00 -2.79 3.90
C TYR A 36 -7.37 -3.52 2.72
N GLU A 37 -6.45 -2.86 2.02
CA GLU A 37 -5.77 -3.43 0.85
C GLU A 37 -4.88 -4.60 1.25
N LEU A 38 -4.09 -4.47 2.33
CA LEU A 38 -3.27 -5.59 2.83
C LEU A 38 -4.10 -6.79 3.28
N GLN A 39 -5.26 -6.53 3.89
CA GLN A 39 -6.15 -7.59 4.35
C GLN A 39 -6.85 -8.31 3.19
N SER A 40 -7.34 -7.56 2.20
CA SER A 40 -8.19 -8.08 1.14
C SER A 40 -7.40 -8.60 -0.06
N HIS A 41 -6.27 -7.95 -0.35
CA HIS A 41 -5.48 -8.16 -1.55
C HIS A 41 -4.04 -8.62 -1.27
N GLY A 42 -3.65 -8.69 0.01
CA GLY A 42 -2.31 -9.11 0.42
C GLY A 42 -1.26 -8.03 0.17
N PRO A 43 0.03 -8.39 0.09
CA PRO A 43 1.10 -7.45 -0.18
C PRO A 43 0.89 -6.68 -1.49
N LEU A 44 1.22 -5.39 -1.46
CA LEU A 44 1.05 -4.49 -2.60
C LEU A 44 2.41 -4.14 -3.19
N MET A 45 2.52 -4.14 -4.50
CA MET A 45 3.66 -3.61 -5.24
C MET A 45 3.36 -2.18 -5.69
N LEU A 46 4.19 -1.23 -5.28
CA LEU A 46 4.16 0.16 -5.71
C LEU A 46 5.16 0.34 -6.85
N ILE A 47 4.69 0.79 -8.00
CA ILE A 47 5.53 1.30 -9.09
C ILE A 47 5.41 2.82 -9.12
N ARG A 48 6.54 3.51 -8.97
CA ARG A 48 6.61 4.97 -8.90
C ARG A 48 7.85 5.52 -9.61
N PRO A 49 7.89 6.81 -9.97
CA PRO A 49 9.13 7.49 -10.33
C PRO A 49 10.18 7.38 -9.21
N SER A 50 11.44 7.25 -9.60
CA SER A 50 12.57 7.38 -8.67
C SER A 50 12.75 8.83 -8.23
N LEU A 51 13.14 9.04 -6.98
CA LEU A 51 13.53 10.37 -6.52
C LEU A 51 14.86 10.77 -7.18
N GLY A 52 14.85 11.82 -8.00
CA GLY A 52 16.07 12.38 -8.61
C GLY A 52 16.69 11.53 -9.72
N SER A 53 15.92 10.63 -10.34
CA SER A 53 16.34 9.83 -11.50
C SER A 53 15.20 9.71 -12.51
N GLU A 54 15.54 9.54 -13.79
CA GLU A 54 14.56 9.33 -14.87
C GLU A 54 13.94 7.93 -14.86
N CYS A 55 14.46 7.02 -14.03
CA CYS A 55 14.00 5.64 -13.95
C CYS A 55 12.76 5.46 -13.06
N LEU A 56 11.99 4.40 -13.32
CA LEU A 56 10.97 3.90 -12.39
C LEU A 56 11.61 3.04 -11.30
N HIS A 57 10.99 3.05 -10.12
CA HIS A 57 11.35 2.26 -8.96
C HIS A 57 10.16 1.38 -8.54
N ALA A 58 10.45 0.20 -8.02
CA ALA A 58 9.46 -0.73 -7.51
C ALA A 58 9.82 -1.16 -6.08
N GLU A 59 8.84 -1.06 -5.18
CA GLU A 59 8.95 -1.48 -3.79
C GLU A 59 7.62 -2.09 -3.34
N CYS A 60 7.64 -2.88 -2.26
CA CYS A 60 6.46 -3.59 -1.78
C CYS A 60 6.03 -3.12 -0.40
N ILE A 61 4.74 -2.84 -0.24
CA ILE A 61 4.07 -2.62 1.03
C ILE A 61 3.57 -3.98 1.52
N VAL A 62 4.06 -4.46 2.66
CA VAL A 62 3.81 -5.84 3.12
C VAL A 62 3.15 -5.94 4.50
N GLY A 63 3.06 -4.83 5.24
CA GLY A 63 2.52 -4.81 6.59
C GLY A 63 2.25 -3.39 7.07
N TYR A 64 1.39 -3.27 8.10
CA TYR A 64 1.04 -2.00 8.72
C TYR A 64 0.94 -2.18 10.23
N ASP A 65 1.53 -1.25 10.99
CA ASP A 65 1.47 -1.17 12.44
C ASP A 65 0.71 0.09 12.85
N ARG A 66 -0.47 -0.13 13.45
CA ARG A 66 -1.39 0.92 13.90
C ARG A 66 -0.89 1.66 15.15
N GLU A 67 -0.15 0.97 16.02
CA GLU A 67 0.33 1.55 17.28
C GLU A 67 1.44 2.55 17.01
N GLU A 68 2.35 2.19 16.10
CA GLU A 68 3.53 2.99 15.76
C GLU A 68 3.32 3.88 14.53
N LYS A 69 2.16 3.77 13.84
CA LYS A 69 1.84 4.51 12.59
C LYS A 69 2.93 4.35 11.53
N LYS A 70 3.28 3.08 11.27
CA LYS A 70 4.36 2.68 10.36
C LYS A 70 3.90 1.61 9.37
N VAL A 71 4.49 1.63 8.20
CA VAL A 71 4.31 0.63 7.14
C VAL A 71 5.59 -0.18 7.00
N LEU A 72 5.47 -1.50 6.89
CA LEU A 72 6.60 -2.37 6.58
C LEU A 72 6.82 -2.38 5.07
N ILE A 73 7.99 -1.93 4.64
CA ILE A 73 8.39 -1.81 3.24
C ILE A 73 9.50 -2.82 2.93
N TYR A 74 9.32 -3.55 1.83
CA TYR A 74 10.37 -4.32 1.17
C TYR A 74 10.84 -3.55 -0.07
N ASP A 75 11.94 -2.84 0.07
CA ASP A 75 12.63 -2.19 -1.05
C ASP A 75 13.89 -3.00 -1.37
N SER A 76 14.03 -3.46 -2.61
CA SER A 76 15.19 -4.26 -3.04
C SER A 76 16.51 -3.47 -3.06
N MET A 77 16.44 -2.14 -3.00
CA MET A 77 17.63 -1.29 -2.89
C MET A 77 18.16 -1.23 -1.45
N ASN A 78 17.36 -1.64 -0.47
CA ASN A 78 17.77 -1.76 0.92
C ASN A 78 18.32 -3.16 1.21
N THR A 79 19.12 -3.29 2.28
CA THR A 79 19.67 -4.59 2.71
C THR A 79 18.63 -5.49 3.38
N SER A 80 17.55 -4.91 3.90
CA SER A 80 16.51 -5.59 4.67
C SER A 80 15.20 -4.81 4.62
N PRO A 81 14.08 -5.43 5.03
CA PRO A 81 12.80 -4.74 5.21
C PRO A 81 12.89 -3.66 6.28
N GLU A 82 12.11 -2.59 6.12
CA GLU A 82 12.13 -1.45 7.02
C GLU A 82 10.72 -0.98 7.38
N TRP A 83 10.52 -0.67 8.66
CA TRP A 83 9.34 0.04 9.12
C TRP A 83 9.53 1.53 8.89
N GLN A 84 8.77 2.08 7.95
CA GLN A 84 8.82 3.49 7.55
C GLN A 84 7.58 4.22 8.06
N SER A 85 7.70 5.52 8.33
CA SER A 85 6.57 6.29 8.84
C SER A 85 5.47 6.43 7.78
N ASN A 86 4.23 6.67 8.23
CA ASN A 86 3.12 6.89 7.31
C ASN A 86 3.38 8.03 6.30
N ILE A 87 3.96 9.15 6.76
CA ILE A 87 4.26 10.30 5.89
C ILE A 87 5.31 9.93 4.83
N ASP A 88 6.37 9.19 5.18
CA ASP A 88 7.41 8.83 4.21
C ASP A 88 6.83 7.95 3.08
N VAL A 89 5.91 7.05 3.42
CA VAL A 89 5.25 6.16 2.46
C VAL A 89 4.18 6.92 1.65
N TYR A 90 3.47 7.85 2.28
CA TYR A 90 2.53 8.75 1.61
C TYR A 90 3.24 9.62 0.55
N ASP A 91 4.43 10.14 0.85
CA ASP A 91 5.24 10.90 -0.09
C ASP A 91 5.68 10.03 -1.28
N LYS A 92 6.01 8.75 -1.04
CA LYS A 92 6.29 7.79 -2.13
C LYS A 92 5.07 7.53 -3.01
N LEU A 93 3.88 7.42 -2.43
CA LEU A 93 2.63 7.30 -3.20
C LEU A 93 2.35 8.57 -4.00
N THR A 94 2.66 9.74 -3.44
CA THR A 94 2.48 11.04 -4.12
C THR A 94 3.22 11.04 -5.47
N LEU A 95 4.44 10.50 -5.52
CA LEU A 95 5.19 10.37 -6.78
C LEU A 95 4.47 9.52 -7.84
N ALA A 96 3.77 8.46 -7.44
CA ALA A 96 3.06 7.58 -8.37
C ALA A 96 1.72 8.15 -8.83
N PHE A 97 1.04 8.92 -7.99
CA PHE A 97 -0.36 9.29 -8.19
C PHE A 97 -0.59 10.76 -8.51
N ASN A 98 0.26 11.69 -8.06
CA ASN A 98 0.10 13.11 -8.33
C ASN A 98 0.60 13.47 -9.73
N ASP A 99 -0.21 14.21 -10.48
CA ASP A 99 0.07 14.54 -11.88
C ASP A 99 1.30 15.45 -12.07
N LYS A 100 1.73 16.15 -11.02
CA LYS A 100 2.98 16.93 -10.99
C LYS A 100 4.23 16.09 -11.25
N TYR A 101 4.20 14.80 -10.89
CA TYR A 101 5.37 13.91 -10.98
C TYR A 101 5.25 12.83 -12.06
N LYS A 102 4.08 12.69 -12.69
CA LYS A 102 3.90 11.73 -13.79
C LYS A 102 4.46 12.28 -15.09
N ASN A 103 5.27 11.46 -15.76
CA ASN A 103 5.67 11.66 -17.16
C ASN A 103 4.94 10.66 -18.08
N GLU A 104 5.20 10.73 -19.39
CA GLU A 104 4.54 9.88 -20.40
C GLU A 104 4.75 8.37 -20.16
N ASP A 105 5.90 8.00 -19.59
CA ASP A 105 6.24 6.60 -19.26
C ASP A 105 5.58 6.11 -17.96
N CYS A 106 4.95 7.01 -17.18
CA CYS A 106 4.36 6.67 -15.89
C CYS A 106 2.94 6.06 -15.99
N SER A 107 2.49 5.63 -17.17
CA SER A 107 1.22 4.90 -17.31
C SER A 107 1.18 3.59 -16.49
N ILE A 108 2.36 2.99 -16.28
CA ILE A 108 2.57 1.80 -15.43
C ILE A 108 2.62 2.14 -13.94
N CYS A 109 2.77 3.41 -13.55
CA CYS A 109 2.80 3.82 -12.15
C CYS A 109 1.47 3.49 -11.45
N GLY A 110 1.55 3.11 -10.17
CA GLY A 110 0.41 2.77 -9.33
C GLY A 110 0.67 1.62 -8.37
N LEU A 111 -0.41 1.19 -7.71
CA LEU A 111 -0.41 0.08 -6.76
C LEU A 111 -0.98 -1.18 -7.41
N TYR A 112 -0.29 -2.29 -7.21
CA TYR A 112 -0.63 -3.59 -7.76
C TYR A 112 -0.70 -4.63 -6.66
N TYR A 113 -1.49 -5.67 -6.89
CA TYR A 113 -1.58 -6.81 -6.00
C TYR A 113 -1.56 -8.11 -6.81
N ASP A 114 -1.36 -9.23 -6.10
CA ASP A 114 -1.44 -10.54 -6.73
C ASP A 114 -2.91 -10.98 -6.87
N GLY A 115 -3.40 -11.04 -8.12
CA GLY A 115 -4.80 -11.37 -8.41
C GLY A 115 -5.22 -12.80 -8.04
N VAL A 116 -4.27 -13.66 -7.65
CA VAL A 116 -4.55 -15.00 -7.11
C VAL A 116 -4.52 -15.05 -5.58
N TYR A 117 -4.25 -13.91 -4.91
CA TYR A 117 -4.30 -13.84 -3.47
C TYR A 117 -5.72 -14.07 -2.97
N GLU A 118 -5.87 -15.01 -2.03
CA GLU A 118 -7.12 -15.23 -1.30
C GLU A 118 -6.95 -14.79 0.16
N PRO A 119 -7.73 -13.81 0.63
CA PRO A 119 -7.67 -13.38 2.01
C PRO A 119 -8.12 -14.50 2.94
N LYS A 120 -7.41 -14.68 4.05
CA LYS A 120 -7.85 -15.62 5.08
C LYS A 120 -9.18 -15.15 5.68
N PRO A 121 -10.12 -16.05 5.98
CA PRO A 121 -11.38 -15.68 6.61
C PRO A 121 -11.14 -14.86 7.88
N LEU A 122 -11.85 -13.73 7.98
CA LEU A 122 -11.87 -12.85 9.16
C LEU A 122 -12.23 -13.57 10.47
N HIS A 123 -12.92 -14.70 10.34
CA HIS A 123 -13.19 -15.62 11.43
C HIS A 123 -12.38 -16.90 11.20
N SER A 124 -11.26 -17.01 11.89
CA SER A 124 -10.64 -18.31 12.14
C SER A 124 -11.70 -19.20 12.81
N PRO A 125 -11.88 -20.47 12.40
CA PRO A 125 -12.61 -21.43 13.21
C PRO A 125 -11.99 -21.41 14.61
N SER A 126 -12.83 -21.48 15.63
CA SER A 126 -12.34 -21.65 16.98
C SER A 126 -11.39 -22.85 17.00
N TRP A 127 -10.30 -22.80 17.76
CA TRP A 127 -9.46 -23.96 18.05
C TRP A 127 -10.26 -25.22 18.45
N LYS A 128 -11.52 -25.04 18.92
CA LYS A 128 -12.48 -26.13 19.18
C LYS A 128 -12.92 -26.89 17.92
N ASP A 129 -12.93 -26.27 16.75
CA ASP A 129 -13.36 -26.91 15.49
C ASP A 129 -12.30 -27.88 14.95
N TRP A 130 -11.06 -27.80 15.43
CA TRP A 130 -9.98 -28.73 15.09
C TRP A 130 -10.02 -30.02 15.92
N CYS A 131 -10.73 -30.04 17.07
CA CYS A 131 -10.82 -31.21 17.95
C CYS A 131 -11.94 -32.20 17.59
N THR A 132 -12.72 -31.96 16.52
CA THR A 132 -13.81 -32.88 16.11
C THR A 132 -13.36 -33.87 15.02
N ILE A 133 -12.11 -33.78 14.56
CA ILE A 133 -11.51 -34.77 13.67
C ILE A 133 -10.39 -35.49 14.44
N LEU A 134 -10.78 -36.35 15.39
CA LEU A 134 -10.00 -37.51 15.85
C LEU A 134 -10.97 -38.62 16.28
#